data_AF-A0A3D3LAU0-F1
#
_entry.id   AF-A0A3D3LAU0-F1
#
_cell.length_a   1.000
_cell.length_b   1.000
_cell.length_c   1.000
_cell.angle_alpha   90.00
_cell.angle_beta   90.00
_cell.angle_gamma   90.00
#
_symmetry.space_group_name_H-M   'P 1'
#
loop_
_entity.id
_entity.type
_entity.pdbx_description
1 polymer ?
#
loop_
_entity_poly.entity_id
_entity_poly.type
_entity_poly.pdbx_seq_one_letter_code
_entity_poly.pdbx_strand_id
1 'polypeptide(L)'
;DEPFGMLDSLTRYELQEVLLDLWRRNRITTLMVTHDVDEAIFLSDRVVMMTDGPEAEVGDILKIPFERPRNRKEIMEDPRYYELREHLITFLNDKSHIRPSREPEFNPSPDMAAEMAAHGLLFPTAAA
;
A
#
# COMPACT_ATOMS: atom_id res chain seq x y z
N ASP A 1 -10.05 0.57 -6.93
CA ASP A 1 -8.74 -0.04 -6.63
C ASP A 1 -8.02 -0.16 -7.96
N GLU A 2 -6.79 0.33 -8.04
CA GLU A 2 -5.97 0.35 -9.26
C GLU A 2 -6.65 0.91 -10.51
N PRO A 3 -7.17 2.15 -10.47
CA PRO A 3 -8.06 2.68 -11.52
C PRO A 3 -7.39 2.81 -12.91
N PHE A 4 -6.06 2.90 -12.97
CA PHE A 4 -5.33 3.09 -14.23
C PHE A 4 -4.33 1.99 -14.56
N GLY A 5 -4.28 0.91 -13.76
CA GLY A 5 -3.27 -0.14 -13.89
C GLY A 5 -3.31 -0.89 -15.22
N MET A 6 -4.47 -0.95 -15.88
CA MET A 6 -4.67 -1.64 -17.17
C MET A 6 -4.40 -0.77 -18.40
N LEU A 7 -4.05 0.50 -18.21
CA LEU A 7 -3.90 1.46 -19.30
C LEU A 7 -2.43 1.67 -19.66
N ASP A 8 -2.18 2.00 -20.93
CA ASP A 8 -0.88 2.50 -21.37
C ASP A 8 -0.57 3.86 -20.73
N SER A 9 0.71 4.23 -20.72
CA SER A 9 1.19 5.41 -20.00
C SER A 9 0.56 6.72 -20.49
N LEU A 10 0.29 6.87 -21.79
CA LEU A 10 -0.27 8.11 -22.34
C LEU A 10 -1.75 8.24 -21.95
N THR A 11 -2.54 7.21 -22.24
CA THR A 11 -3.97 7.17 -21.89
C THR A 11 -4.18 7.34 -20.39
N ARG A 12 -3.32 6.72 -19.58
CA ARG A 12 -3.31 6.88 -18.12
C ARG A 12 -3.15 8.35 -17.73
N TYR A 13 -2.17 9.06 -18.29
CA TYR A 13 -1.93 10.47 -17.95
C TYR A 13 -3.13 11.36 -18.32
N GLU A 14 -3.71 11.17 -19.49
CA GLU A 14 -4.89 11.93 -19.92
C GLU A 14 -6.08 11.72 -18.97
N LEU A 15 -6.36 10.47 -18.59
CA LEU A 15 -7.48 10.17 -17.68
C LEU A 15 -7.25 10.67 -16.25
N GLN A 16 -5.99 10.71 -15.80
CA GLN A 16 -5.65 11.30 -14.50
C GLN A 16 -5.93 12.80 -14.45
N GLU A 17 -5.63 13.53 -15.54
CA GLU A 17 -5.97 14.95 -15.64
C GLU A 17 -7.49 15.16 -15.65
N VAL A 18 -8.23 14.34 -16.40
CA VAL A 18 -9.70 14.35 -16.40
C VAL A 18 -10.26 14.09 -15.00
N LEU A 19 -9.69 13.14 -14.26
CA LEU A 19 -10.11 12.83 -12.89
C LEU A 19 -9.89 14.02 -11.95
N LEU A 20 -8.72 14.68 -12.01
CA LEU A 20 -8.44 15.87 -11.21
C LEU A 20 -9.38 17.03 -11.53
N ASP A 21 -9.73 17.20 -12.80
CA ASP A 21 -10.66 18.22 -13.23
C ASP A 21 -12.08 17.97 -12.72
N LEU A 22 -12.56 16.72 -12.80
CA LEU A 22 -13.85 16.32 -12.26
C LEU A 22 -13.89 16.51 -10.74
N TRP A 23 -12.84 16.05 -10.05
CA TRP A 23 -12.71 16.22 -8.61
C TRP A 23 -12.73 17.71 -8.22
N ARG A 24 -12.01 18.57 -8.94
CA ARG A 24 -11.93 20.01 -8.66
C ARG A 24 -13.30 20.70 -8.79
N ARG A 25 -14.11 20.29 -9.77
CA ARG A 25 -15.46 20.82 -10.00
C ARG A 25 -16.45 20.37 -8.93
N ASN A 26 -16.35 19.12 -8.49
CA ASN A 26 -17.37 18.50 -7.64
C ASN A 26 -16.99 18.49 -6.15
N ARG A 27 -15.71 18.67 -5.82
CA ARG A 27 -15.13 18.65 -4.45
C ARG A 27 -15.58 17.44 -3.62
N ILE A 28 -15.69 16.29 -4.28
CA ILE A 28 -16.07 15.04 -3.63
C ILE A 28 -14.89 14.49 -2.81
N THR A 29 -15.20 13.86 -1.67
CA THR A 29 -14.19 13.09 -0.95
C THR A 29 -13.84 11.85 -1.77
N THR A 30 -12.57 11.72 -2.15
CA THR A 30 -12.09 10.61 -2.98
C THR A 30 -11.06 9.80 -2.21
N LEU A 31 -11.22 8.49 -2.22
CA LEU A 31 -10.21 7.52 -1.81
C LEU A 31 -9.81 6.71 -3.05
N MET A 32 -8.50 6.58 -3.26
CA MET A 32 -7.93 5.77 -4.32
C MET A 32 -6.88 4.85 -3.70
N VAL A 33 -6.79 3.64 -4.26
CA VAL A 33 -5.74 2.67 -3.96
C VAL A 33 -4.97 2.45 -5.25
N THR A 34 -3.65 2.56 -5.18
CA THR A 34 -2.72 2.40 -6.30
C THR A 34 -1.39 1.87 -5.77
N HIS A 35 -0.72 1.04 -6.55
CA HIS A 35 0.68 0.62 -6.35
C HIS A 35 1.66 1.54 -7.07
N ASP A 36 1.18 2.49 -7.88
CA ASP A 36 2.02 3.43 -8.61
C ASP A 36 2.30 4.68 -7.73
N VAL A 37 3.57 4.85 -7.38
CA VAL A 37 4.06 5.94 -6.53
C VAL A 37 3.86 7.31 -7.20
N ASP A 38 4.03 7.38 -8.52
CA ASP A 38 3.93 8.63 -9.26
C ASP A 38 2.46 9.08 -9.33
N GLU A 39 1.52 8.14 -9.44
CA GLU A 39 0.09 8.40 -9.31
C GLU A 39 -0.28 8.89 -7.92
N ALA A 40 0.23 8.24 -6.87
CA ALA A 40 -0.06 8.59 -5.49
C ALA A 40 0.34 10.03 -5.18
N ILE A 41 1.54 10.45 -5.61
CA ILE A 41 2.03 11.82 -5.46
C ILE A 41 1.20 12.79 -6.30
N PHE A 42 0.93 12.46 -7.57
CA PHE A 42 0.25 13.37 -8.49
C PHE A 42 -1.22 13.63 -8.12
N LEU A 43 -1.96 12.61 -7.65
CA LEU A 43 -3.40 12.69 -7.45
C LEU A 43 -3.83 13.07 -6.02
N SER A 44 -3.00 12.75 -5.02
CA SER A 44 -3.43 12.76 -3.61
C SER A 44 -2.96 13.98 -2.83
N ASP A 45 -3.77 14.46 -1.89
CA ASP A 45 -3.32 15.42 -0.86
C ASP A 45 -2.53 14.74 0.25
N ARG A 46 -2.85 13.48 0.50
CA ARG A 46 -2.27 12.61 1.51
C ARG A 46 -2.14 11.22 0.94
N VAL A 47 -0.99 10.60 1.16
CA VAL A 47 -0.74 9.20 0.81
C VAL A 47 -0.67 8.41 2.11
N VAL A 48 -1.53 7.42 2.27
CA VAL A 48 -1.53 6.51 3.41
C VAL A 48 -0.88 5.23 2.94
N MET A 49 0.25 4.87 3.54
CA MET A 49 1.00 3.67 3.21
C MET A 49 0.63 2.54 4.16
N MET A 50 0.36 1.36 3.60
CA MET A 50 -0.01 0.18 4.37
C MET A 50 1.13 -0.82 4.43
N THR A 51 1.26 -1.54 5.54
CA THR A 51 2.20 -2.66 5.66
C THR A 51 1.66 -3.89 4.93
N ASP A 52 2.53 -4.87 4.67
CA ASP A 52 2.15 -6.12 4.00
C ASP A 52 1.38 -7.08 4.90
N GLY A 53 0.64 -8.00 4.27
CA GLY A 53 0.09 -9.20 4.89
C GLY A 53 -1.40 -9.14 5.27
N PRO A 54 -1.93 -10.25 5.79
CA PRO A 54 -3.35 -10.37 6.17
C PRO A 54 -3.74 -9.48 7.37
N GLU A 55 -2.74 -9.01 8.14
CA GLU A 55 -2.89 -8.06 9.26
C GLU A 55 -2.24 -6.72 8.92
N ALA A 56 -2.47 -6.22 7.70
CA ALA A 56 -1.91 -4.95 7.26
C ALA A 56 -2.39 -3.77 8.13
N GLU A 57 -1.44 -2.96 8.58
CA GLU A 57 -1.68 -1.75 9.36
C GLU A 57 -1.25 -0.51 8.57
N VAL A 58 -1.64 0.68 9.05
CA VAL A 58 -1.10 1.94 8.51
C VAL A 58 0.33 2.09 9.00
N GLY A 59 1.28 2.01 8.08
CA GLY A 59 2.70 2.11 8.40
C GLY A 59 3.22 3.55 8.41
N ASP A 60 2.72 4.40 7.50
CA ASP A 60 3.05 5.83 7.48
C ASP A 60 1.99 6.65 6.72
N ILE A 61 1.95 7.97 6.96
CA ILE A 61 1.05 8.92 6.31
C ILE A 61 1.85 10.13 5.84
N LEU A 62 1.97 10.27 4.52
CA LEU A 62 2.67 11.37 3.89
C LEU A 62 1.70 12.46 3.44
N LYS A 63 2.00 13.73 3.76
CA LYS A 63 1.29 14.89 3.21
C LYS A 63 1.98 15.35 1.93
N ILE A 64 1.20 15.56 0.87
CA ILE A 64 1.73 16.00 -0.42
C ILE A 64 1.68 17.54 -0.50
N PRO A 65 2.83 18.23 -0.62
CA PRO A 65 2.91 19.69 -0.54
C PRO A 65 2.68 20.38 -1.89
N PHE A 66 1.91 19.76 -2.78
CA PHE A 66 1.57 20.29 -4.11
C PHE A 66 0.10 20.73 -4.13
N GLU A 67 -0.12 22.04 -4.17
CA GLU A 67 -1.46 22.61 -4.27
C GLU A 67 -2.08 22.35 -5.65
N ARG A 68 -3.40 22.50 -5.74
CA ARG A 68 -4.14 22.36 -7.01
C ARG A 68 -4.41 23.75 -7.61
N PRO A 69 -4.40 23.92 -8.94
CA PRO A 69 -4.28 22.88 -9.97
C PRO A 69 -2.87 22.31 -10.06
N ARG A 70 -2.77 20.98 -10.22
CA ARG A 70 -1.49 20.28 -10.33
C ARG A 70 -1.09 20.17 -11.79
N ASN A 71 0.14 20.58 -12.08
CA ASN A 71 0.77 20.38 -13.37
C ASN A 71 1.88 19.34 -13.21
N ARG A 72 1.85 18.28 -14.03
CA ARG A 72 2.83 17.18 -13.91
C ARG A 72 4.26 17.66 -14.11
N LYS A 73 4.48 18.52 -15.10
CA LYS A 73 5.81 19.04 -15.41
C LYS A 73 6.36 19.88 -14.25
N GLU A 74 5.55 20.80 -13.72
CA GLU A 74 5.95 21.64 -12.58
C GLU A 74 6.25 20.80 -11.33
N ILE A 75 5.46 19.76 -11.06
CA ILE A 75 5.71 18.85 -9.94
C ILE A 75 7.02 18.10 -10.13
N MET A 76 7.29 17.56 -11.32
CA MET A 76 8.52 16.81 -11.60
C MET A 76 9.77 17.70 -11.57
N GLU A 77 9.64 18.99 -11.83
CA GLU A 77 10.73 19.97 -11.73
C GLU A 77 11.00 20.40 -10.27
N ASP A 78 10.07 20.16 -9.35
CA ASP A 78 10.23 20.46 -7.93
C ASP A 78 11.09 19.39 -7.24
N PRO A 79 12.20 19.75 -6.55
CA PRO A 79 13.06 18.78 -5.86
C PRO A 79 12.32 17.90 -4.85
N ARG A 80 11.26 18.42 -4.22
CA ARG A 80 10.46 17.69 -3.23
C ARG A 80 9.79 16.47 -3.84
N TYR A 81 9.52 16.45 -5.15
CA TYR A 81 8.92 15.30 -5.80
C TYR A 81 9.81 14.05 -5.67
N TYR A 82 11.11 14.20 -5.90
CA TYR A 82 12.05 13.07 -5.80
C TYR A 82 12.24 12.61 -4.35
N GLU A 83 12.24 13.53 -3.38
CA GLU A 83 12.29 13.20 -1.94
C GLU A 83 11.06 12.38 -1.51
N LEU A 84 9.86 12.82 -1.91
CA LEU A 84 8.61 12.11 -1.62
C LEU A 84 8.59 10.73 -2.30
N ARG A 85 9.04 10.66 -3.55
CA ARG A 85 9.10 9.42 -4.32
C ARG A 85 10.07 8.42 -3.70
N GLU A 86 11.26 8.86 -3.31
CA GLU A 86 12.24 8.03 -2.63
C GLU A 86 11.70 7.51 -1.29
N HIS A 87 11.02 8.36 -0.52
CA HIS A 87 10.38 7.96 0.73
C HIS A 87 9.33 6.85 0.49
N LEU A 88 8.41 7.05 -0.44
CA LEU A 88 7.37 6.07 -0.77
C LEU A 88 7.98 4.74 -1.25
N ILE A 89 8.98 4.78 -2.13
CA ILE A 89 9.65 3.58 -2.64
C ILE A 89 10.41 2.85 -1.53
N THR A 90 11.12 3.58 -0.68
CA THR A 90 11.85 3.00 0.46
C THR A 90 10.89 2.30 1.40
N PHE A 91 9.76 2.92 1.75
CA PHE A 91 8.74 2.29 2.57
C PHE A 91 8.24 0.97 1.96
N LEU A 92 7.88 0.98 0.67
CA LEU A 92 7.36 -0.21 -0.01
C LEU A 92 8.41 -1.33 -0.07
N ASN A 93 9.68 -0.99 -0.32
CA ASN A 93 10.77 -1.95 -0.33
C ASN A 93 11.00 -2.54 1.07
N ASP A 94 11.08 -1.72 2.10
CA ASP A 94 11.38 -2.18 3.46
C ASP A 94 10.29 -3.09 4.03
N LYS A 95 9.02 -2.82 3.71
CA LYS A 95 7.88 -3.66 4.15
C LYS A 95 7.74 -4.94 3.33
N SER A 96 8.17 -4.95 2.06
CA SER A 96 8.18 -6.16 1.23
C SER A 96 9.13 -7.27 1.74
N HIS A 97 10.10 -6.93 2.58
CA HIS A 97 11.11 -7.87 3.10
C HIS A 97 10.76 -8.46 4.48
N ILE A 98 9.68 -8.04 5.14
CA ILE A 98 9.28 -8.60 6.43
C ILE A 98 8.22 -9.69 6.21
N ARG A 99 8.67 -10.90 5.89
CA ARG A 99 7.88 -12.12 6.14
C ARG A 99 8.61 -12.99 7.17
N PRO A 100 8.28 -12.91 8.46
CA PRO A 100 7.91 -14.12 9.14
C PRO A 100 6.45 -14.37 8.74
N SER A 101 6.23 -15.37 7.88
CA SER A 101 4.98 -16.11 7.99
C SER A 101 4.79 -16.40 9.47
N ARG A 102 3.78 -15.80 10.14
CA ARG A 102 3.23 -16.46 11.31
C ARG A 102 2.84 -17.83 10.79
N GLU A 103 3.63 -18.85 11.14
CA GLU A 103 3.11 -20.21 11.04
C GLU A 103 1.75 -20.16 11.74
N PRO A 104 0.67 -20.62 11.08
CA PRO A 104 -0.62 -20.62 11.74
C PRO A 104 -0.43 -21.35 13.06
N GLU A 105 -0.67 -20.67 14.19
CA GLU A 105 -0.70 -21.31 15.50
C GLU A 105 -1.81 -22.36 15.43
N PHE A 106 -1.40 -23.60 15.12
CA PHE A 106 -2.30 -24.71 15.07
C PHE A 106 -2.64 -25.06 16.52
N ASN A 107 -3.80 -24.58 16.97
CA ASN A 107 -4.36 -24.89 18.27
C ASN A 107 -5.46 -25.96 18.09
N PRO A 108 -5.11 -27.26 18.06
CA PRO A 108 -6.09 -28.32 17.86
C PRO A 108 -7.09 -28.33 19.01
N SER A 109 -8.32 -28.73 18.73
CA SER A 109 -9.27 -29.07 19.79
C SER A 109 -8.70 -30.19 20.67
N PRO A 110 -9.14 -30.32 21.93
CA PRO A 110 -8.66 -31.36 22.84
C PRO A 110 -8.74 -32.78 22.25
N ASP A 111 -9.78 -33.04 21.46
CA ASP A 111 -9.98 -34.33 20.79
C ASP A 111 -8.95 -34.57 19.67
N MET A 112 -8.66 -33.56 18.85
CA MET A 112 -7.62 -33.66 17.81
C MET A 112 -6.22 -33.79 18.43
N ALA A 113 -5.94 -33.09 19.53
CA ALA A 113 -4.66 -33.22 20.23
C ALA A 113 -4.44 -34.64 20.77
N ALA A 114 -5.49 -35.27 21.30
CA ALA A 114 -5.44 -36.65 21.80
C ALA A 114 -5.21 -37.66 20.65
N GLU A 115 -5.87 -37.47 19.51
CA GLU A 115 -5.71 -38.32 18.32
C GLU A 115 -4.30 -38.20 17.73
N MET A 116 -3.77 -36.98 17.63
CA MET A 116 -2.41 -36.73 17.13
C MET A 116 -1.32 -37.30 18.05
N ALA A 117 -1.52 -37.23 19.36
CA ALA A 117 -0.62 -37.85 20.34
C ALA A 117 -0.60 -39.38 20.24
N ALA A 118 -1.75 -40.01 19.98
CA ALA A 118 -1.87 -41.45 19.77
C ALA A 118 -1.12 -41.94 18.52
N HIS A 119 -0.97 -41.07 17.51
CA HIS A 119 -0.25 -41.35 16.27
C HIS A 119 1.23 -40.93 16.29
N GLY A 120 1.76 -40.46 17.42
CA GLY A 120 3.20 -40.23 17.62
C GLY A 120 3.77 -38.98 16.96
N LEU A 121 2.94 -38.00 16.57
CA LEU A 121 3.37 -36.72 16.03
C LEU A 121 3.61 -35.73 17.19
N LEU A 122 4.85 -35.59 17.66
CA LEU A 122 5.25 -34.64 18.71
C LEU A 122 6.00 -33.44 18.12
N PHE A 123 5.60 -32.22 18.50
CA PHE A 123 6.32 -30.99 18.22
C PHE A 123 7.13 -30.52 19.46
N PRO A 124 8.24 -29.78 19.27
CA PRO A 124 8.97 -29.16 20.37
C PRO A 124 8.11 -28.06 21.01
N THR A 125 7.82 -28.19 22.31
CA THR A 125 7.15 -27.13 23.08
C THR A 125 8.05 -25.90 23.14
N ALA A 126 7.52 -24.74 22.71
CA ALA A 126 8.17 -23.45 22.87
C ALA A 126 8.49 -23.21 24.36
N ALA A 127 9.76 -22.91 24.64
CA ALA A 127 10.22 -22.51 25.97
C ALA A 127 9.57 -21.17 26.37
N ALA A 128 9.20 -21.10 27.65
CA ALA A 128 8.55 -19.97 28.32
C ALA A 128 9.40 -18.68 28.34
#